data_AF-A0A131Y702-F1
#
_entry.id   AF-A0A131Y702-F1
#
_cell.length_a   1.000
_cell.length_b   1.000
_cell.length_c   1.000
_cell.angle_alpha   90.00
_cell.angle_beta   90.00
_cell.angle_gamma   90.00
#
_symmetry.space_group_name_H-M   'P 1'
#
loop_
_entity.id
_entity.type
_entity.pdbx_description
1 polymer ?
#
loop_
_entity_poly.entity_id
_entity_poly.type
_entity_poly.pdbx_seq_one_letter_code
_entity_poly.pdbx_strand_id
1 'polypeptide(L)'
;HDQECLEKPVVCDVCEGEMLRKEKFKHASECPMRVVCCKNCEGFYAYALKKTHKSQCPKMERECSDCGVNVLNENLQDHLDTECQKRVVLCGACNSRMCYDERGDHDQECLEKPVVCDVCEGEMPRKEKSKHASECPMRVVCCKNCEGFYAYALKKHHQNECQRLPEVSKRGPIEKKSVPSVSLNVSAPPSPMGPQAASMKDHGPSSTKGSSDEEKQSCQFCGRPVKNCNYEKHLQVCWERKKECSHCSLPFFREEWKTHEDMCEKNPVNIKREPAPSVSEPWKMSQREQSRNEQAKPVKRIQELEIRQHKADRYRIDLEDGAKVHKTVP
;
A
#
# COMPACT_ATOMS: atom_id res chain seq x y z
N HIS A 1 61.00 37.55 -17.78
CA HIS A 1 60.79 36.57 -18.87
C HIS A 1 59.83 35.43 -18.45
N ASP A 2 59.07 35.58 -17.36
CA ASP A 2 58.39 34.45 -16.70
C ASP A 2 56.95 34.18 -17.13
N GLN A 3 56.29 35.13 -17.78
CA GLN A 3 54.86 35.01 -18.11
C GLN A 3 54.58 34.30 -19.46
N GLU A 4 55.57 34.15 -20.34
CA GLU A 4 55.39 33.62 -21.70
C GLU A 4 56.04 32.25 -21.94
N CYS A 5 56.63 31.62 -20.92
CA CYS A 5 57.25 30.31 -21.09
C CYS A 5 56.18 29.24 -21.39
N LEU A 6 56.18 28.76 -22.63
CA LEU A 6 55.26 27.74 -23.17
C LEU A 6 55.48 26.34 -22.58
N GLU A 7 56.68 26.10 -22.05
CA GLU A 7 57.12 24.86 -21.41
C GLU A 7 56.73 24.79 -19.92
N LYS A 8 56.21 25.89 -19.33
CA LYS A 8 55.80 25.88 -17.92
C LYS A 8 54.56 25.00 -17.72
N PRO A 9 54.55 24.14 -16.68
CA PRO A 9 53.34 23.45 -16.24
C PRO A 9 52.28 24.46 -15.79
N VAL A 10 51.04 24.21 -16.17
CA VAL A 10 49.83 24.91 -15.72
C VAL A 10 48.82 23.87 -15.25
N VAL A 11 48.00 24.25 -14.29
CA VAL A 11 46.92 23.40 -13.78
C VAL A 11 45.64 23.68 -14.56
N CYS A 12 44.90 22.63 -14.90
CA CYS A 12 43.58 22.79 -15.51
C CYS A 12 42.51 23.14 -14.47
N ASP A 13 41.73 24.18 -14.75
CA ASP A 13 40.65 24.66 -13.88
C ASP A 13 39.47 23.67 -13.75
N VAL A 14 39.49 22.55 -14.47
CA VAL A 14 38.40 21.56 -14.52
C VAL A 14 38.81 20.24 -13.87
N CYS A 15 39.93 19.66 -14.28
CA CYS A 15 40.40 18.38 -13.75
C CYS A 15 41.50 18.54 -12.69
N GLU A 16 42.02 19.76 -12.49
CA GLU A 16 43.18 20.06 -11.64
C GLU A 16 44.45 19.26 -11.99
N GLY A 17 44.46 18.65 -13.18
CA GLY A 17 45.63 17.97 -13.72
C GLY A 17 46.64 18.99 -14.24
N GLU A 18 47.91 18.66 -14.12
CA GLU A 18 49.01 19.44 -14.69
C GLU A 18 49.13 19.15 -16.20
N MET A 19 49.42 20.20 -16.96
CA MET A 19 49.73 20.15 -18.39
C MET A 19 50.69 21.26 -18.77
N LEU A 20 51.33 21.15 -19.93
CA LEU A 20 52.13 22.26 -20.45
C LEU A 20 51.23 23.40 -20.89
N ARG A 21 51.67 24.66 -20.68
CA ARG A 21 50.92 25.84 -21.12
C ARG A 21 50.55 25.79 -22.62
N LYS A 22 51.46 25.31 -23.47
CA LYS A 22 51.21 25.10 -24.91
C LYS A 22 50.10 24.09 -25.22
N GLU A 23 49.85 23.15 -24.32
CA GLU A 23 48.85 22.08 -24.47
C GLU A 23 47.49 22.46 -23.87
N LYS A 24 47.37 23.60 -23.17
CA LYS A 24 46.14 24.02 -22.47
C LYS A 24 44.90 24.00 -23.38
N PHE A 25 45.02 24.48 -24.61
CA PHE A 25 43.91 24.49 -25.57
C PHE A 25 43.49 23.08 -26.00
N LYS A 26 44.46 22.23 -26.30
CA LYS A 26 44.21 20.83 -26.67
C LYS A 26 43.63 20.05 -25.49
N HIS A 27 44.15 20.27 -24.29
CA HIS A 27 43.60 19.68 -23.09
C HIS A 27 42.16 20.12 -22.85
N ALA A 28 41.80 21.39 -23.07
CA ALA A 28 40.42 21.85 -22.84
C ALA A 28 39.37 21.06 -23.65
N SER A 29 39.68 20.65 -24.88
CA SER A 29 38.77 19.84 -25.71
C SER A 29 38.81 18.35 -25.38
N GLU A 30 39.95 17.83 -24.93
CA GLU A 30 40.17 16.41 -24.63
C GLU A 30 39.95 16.04 -23.15
N CYS A 31 39.87 17.04 -22.26
CA CYS A 31 39.79 16.88 -20.81
C CYS A 31 38.65 15.93 -20.43
N PRO A 32 38.92 14.79 -19.76
CA PRO A 32 37.90 13.85 -19.34
C PRO A 32 36.88 14.47 -18.39
N MET A 33 37.30 15.47 -17.61
CA MET A 33 36.46 16.18 -16.64
C MET A 33 35.72 17.36 -17.25
N ARG A 34 35.92 17.67 -18.55
CA ARG A 34 35.19 18.77 -19.19
C ARG A 34 33.69 18.56 -19.02
N VAL A 35 33.02 19.65 -18.70
CA VAL A 35 31.57 19.63 -18.53
C VAL A 35 30.91 19.62 -19.89
N VAL A 36 29.95 18.72 -20.07
CA VAL A 36 29.10 18.60 -21.26
C VAL A 36 27.64 18.63 -20.85
N CYS A 37 26.78 19.13 -21.73
CA CYS A 37 25.34 19.16 -21.52
C CYS A 37 24.65 17.96 -22.23
N CYS A 38 23.67 17.37 -21.58
CA CYS A 38 22.79 16.36 -22.17
C CYS A 38 21.70 17.02 -23.00
N LYS A 39 21.47 16.56 -24.23
CA LYS A 39 20.36 17.08 -25.05
C LYS A 39 18.98 16.62 -24.57
N ASN A 40 18.91 15.52 -23.84
CA ASN A 40 17.65 14.92 -23.40
C ASN A 40 17.18 15.55 -22.08
N CYS A 41 18.06 15.61 -21.07
CA CYS A 41 17.71 16.15 -19.76
C CYS A 41 18.21 17.58 -19.51
N GLU A 42 18.96 18.18 -20.43
CA GLU A 42 19.61 19.50 -20.30
C GLU A 42 20.61 19.61 -19.13
N GLY A 43 20.79 18.54 -18.36
CA GLY A 43 21.74 18.45 -17.25
C GLY A 43 23.20 18.45 -17.70
N PHE A 44 24.08 18.88 -16.79
CA PHE A 44 25.52 18.95 -17.00
C PHE A 44 26.22 17.77 -16.35
N TYR A 45 27.21 17.19 -17.02
CA TYR A 45 28.01 16.09 -16.50
C TYR A 45 29.44 16.12 -17.05
N ALA A 46 30.38 15.47 -16.36
CA ALA A 46 31.74 15.33 -16.85
C ALA A 46 31.78 14.36 -18.05
N TYR A 47 32.57 14.68 -19.09
CA TYR A 47 32.63 13.84 -20.29
C TYR A 47 33.01 12.38 -20.03
N ALA A 48 33.85 12.10 -19.03
CA ALA A 48 34.18 10.75 -18.58
C ALA A 48 32.95 9.92 -18.18
N LEU A 49 31.88 10.57 -17.71
CA LEU A 49 30.61 9.96 -17.32
C LEU A 49 29.60 9.88 -18.47
N LYS A 50 29.98 10.21 -19.71
CA LYS A 50 29.05 10.20 -20.85
C LYS A 50 28.36 8.86 -21.06
N LYS A 51 29.08 7.76 -20.91
CA LYS A 51 28.53 6.41 -21.09
C LYS A 51 27.51 6.07 -19.99
N THR A 52 27.84 6.35 -18.73
CA THR A 52 26.98 6.09 -17.58
C THR A 52 25.75 7.01 -17.59
N HIS A 53 25.95 8.31 -17.85
CA HIS A 53 24.87 9.26 -18.02
C HIS A 53 23.90 8.84 -19.14
N LYS A 54 24.40 8.44 -20.32
CA LYS A 54 23.54 7.97 -21.41
C LYS A 54 22.65 6.79 -20.99
N SER A 55 23.15 5.90 -20.13
CA SER A 55 22.35 4.78 -19.62
C SER A 55 21.36 5.14 -18.51
N GLN A 56 21.61 6.21 -17.76
CA GLN A 56 20.85 6.58 -16.55
C GLN A 56 20.11 7.92 -16.70
N CYS A 57 20.17 8.55 -17.86
CA CYS A 57 19.59 9.86 -18.11
C CYS A 57 18.08 9.81 -17.85
N PRO A 58 17.53 10.63 -16.95
CA PRO A 58 16.13 10.54 -16.51
C PRO A 58 15.16 10.75 -17.67
N LYS A 59 15.45 11.74 -18.54
CA LYS A 59 14.65 12.06 -19.74
C LYS A 59 15.00 11.23 -20.98
N MET A 60 15.69 10.10 -20.81
CA MET A 60 15.93 9.16 -21.91
C MET A 60 14.81 8.13 -21.95
N GLU A 61 14.22 7.90 -23.10
CA GLU A 61 13.22 6.85 -23.27
C GLU A 61 13.85 5.46 -23.22
N ARG A 62 13.14 4.54 -22.59
CA ARG A 62 13.46 3.12 -22.43
C ARG A 62 12.22 2.30 -22.75
N GLU A 63 12.41 1.24 -23.50
CA GLU A 63 11.36 0.28 -23.78
C GLU A 63 11.10 -0.59 -22.54
N CYS A 64 9.84 -0.67 -22.12
CA CYS A 64 9.41 -1.56 -21.06
C CYS A 64 9.56 -3.02 -21.51
N SER A 65 10.22 -3.84 -20.69
CA SER A 65 10.50 -5.24 -21.00
C SER A 65 9.24 -6.12 -21.07
N ASP A 66 8.19 -5.72 -20.34
CA ASP A 66 6.97 -6.52 -20.23
C ASP A 66 5.92 -6.14 -21.28
N CYS A 67 5.80 -4.86 -21.63
CA CYS A 67 4.77 -4.37 -22.56
C CYS A 67 5.28 -3.71 -23.86
N GLY A 68 6.59 -3.47 -24.00
CA GLY A 68 7.19 -2.88 -25.20
C GLY A 68 6.95 -1.38 -25.40
N VAL A 69 6.30 -0.69 -24.46
CA VAL A 69 6.06 0.75 -24.55
C VAL A 69 7.32 1.53 -24.16
N ASN A 70 7.62 2.61 -24.88
CA ASN A 70 8.69 3.54 -24.52
C ASN A 70 8.24 4.46 -23.37
N VAL A 71 8.99 4.44 -22.28
CA VAL A 71 8.75 5.22 -21.07
C VAL A 71 10.02 5.98 -20.71
N LEU A 72 9.91 7.20 -20.17
CA LEU A 72 11.07 7.93 -19.65
C LEU A 72 11.74 7.12 -18.53
N ASN A 73 13.08 7.09 -18.51
CA ASN A 73 13.84 6.32 -17.53
C ASN A 73 13.50 6.70 -16.08
N GLU A 74 13.16 7.97 -15.82
CA GLU A 74 12.69 8.42 -14.50
C GLU A 74 11.33 7.81 -14.10
N ASN A 75 10.46 7.50 -15.05
CA ASN A 75 9.12 6.94 -14.82
C ASN A 75 9.06 5.42 -15.04
N LEU A 76 10.15 4.79 -15.51
CA LEU A 76 10.15 3.38 -15.88
C LEU A 76 9.81 2.47 -14.70
N GLN A 77 10.29 2.79 -13.50
CA GLN A 77 10.00 2.01 -12.30
C GLN A 77 8.52 2.13 -11.91
N ASP A 78 8.00 3.36 -11.85
CA ASP A 78 6.59 3.62 -11.56
C ASP A 78 5.67 2.94 -12.57
N HIS A 79 6.07 2.95 -13.84
CA HIS A 79 5.39 2.20 -14.89
C HIS A 79 5.36 0.70 -14.60
N LEU A 80 6.50 0.06 -14.29
CA LEU A 80 6.56 -1.37 -13.99
C LEU A 80 5.69 -1.75 -12.78
N ASP A 81 5.69 -0.91 -11.75
CA ASP A 81 5.01 -1.19 -10.49
C ASP A 81 3.50 -0.93 -10.56
N THR A 82 3.06 0.08 -11.33
CA THR A 82 1.69 0.58 -11.23
C THR A 82 0.93 0.68 -12.55
N GLU A 83 1.59 1.03 -13.65
CA GLU A 83 0.91 1.36 -14.91
C GLU A 83 0.93 0.22 -15.94
N CYS A 84 1.99 -0.60 -15.92
CA CYS A 84 2.23 -1.65 -16.88
C CYS A 84 1.10 -2.68 -16.82
N GLN A 85 0.39 -2.86 -17.94
CA GLN A 85 -0.71 -3.83 -18.04
C GLN A 85 -0.22 -5.29 -18.00
N LYS A 86 1.03 -5.50 -18.43
CA LYS A 86 1.71 -6.80 -18.39
C LYS A 86 2.43 -7.05 -17.06
N ARG A 87 2.31 -6.15 -16.08
CA ARG A 87 2.89 -6.38 -14.75
C ARG A 87 2.26 -7.60 -14.09
N VAL A 88 3.09 -8.31 -13.36
CA VAL A 88 2.70 -9.53 -12.66
C VAL A 88 1.94 -9.19 -11.38
N VAL A 89 0.73 -9.72 -11.23
CA VAL A 89 -0.09 -9.61 -10.01
C VAL A 89 -0.48 -10.98 -9.49
N LEU A 90 -0.81 -11.04 -8.19
CA LEU A 90 -1.32 -12.23 -7.52
C LEU A 90 -2.83 -12.12 -7.32
N CYS A 91 -3.54 -13.22 -7.55
CA CYS A 91 -4.94 -13.31 -7.15
C CYS A 91 -5.05 -13.41 -5.63
N GLY A 92 -5.86 -12.56 -5.00
CA GLY A 92 -6.05 -12.56 -3.54
C GLY A 92 -6.78 -13.79 -2.99
N ALA A 93 -7.42 -14.60 -3.83
CA ALA A 93 -8.11 -15.82 -3.41
C ALA A 93 -7.25 -17.08 -3.57
N CYS A 94 -6.61 -17.27 -4.74
CA CYS A 94 -5.85 -18.49 -5.04
C CYS A 94 -4.33 -18.31 -5.09
N ASN A 95 -3.81 -17.08 -4.92
CA ASN A 95 -2.39 -16.72 -5.03
C ASN A 95 -1.74 -17.09 -6.38
N SER A 96 -2.54 -17.38 -7.41
CA SER A 96 -2.01 -17.60 -8.75
C SER A 96 -1.39 -16.31 -9.30
N ARG A 97 -0.32 -16.46 -10.06
CA ARG A 97 0.39 -15.39 -10.76
C ARG A 97 -0.23 -15.18 -12.14
N MET A 98 -0.53 -13.94 -12.50
CA MET A 98 -1.08 -13.56 -13.81
C MET A 98 -0.63 -12.14 -14.19
N CYS A 99 -0.84 -11.73 -15.44
CA CYS A 99 -0.70 -10.34 -15.82
C CYS A 99 -1.90 -9.52 -15.31
N TYR A 100 -1.71 -8.21 -15.11
CA TYR A 100 -2.79 -7.36 -14.62
C TYR A 100 -3.98 -7.29 -15.58
N ASP A 101 -3.75 -7.29 -16.89
CA ASP A 101 -4.80 -7.31 -17.92
C ASP A 101 -5.63 -8.61 -17.91
N GLU A 102 -5.03 -9.74 -17.54
CA GLU A 102 -5.71 -11.04 -17.42
C GLU A 102 -6.50 -11.20 -16.11
N ARG A 103 -6.30 -10.30 -15.14
CA ARG A 103 -6.89 -10.42 -13.80
C ARG A 103 -8.42 -10.44 -13.83
N GLY A 104 -9.04 -9.66 -14.71
CA GLY A 104 -10.49 -9.60 -14.84
C GLY A 104 -11.09 -10.93 -15.24
N ASP A 105 -10.49 -11.58 -16.24
CA ASP A 105 -10.91 -12.89 -16.74
C ASP A 105 -10.67 -13.97 -15.67
N HIS A 106 -9.48 -13.97 -15.06
CA HIS A 106 -9.18 -14.87 -13.95
C HIS A 106 -10.19 -14.74 -12.80
N ASP A 107 -10.59 -13.52 -12.43
CA ASP A 107 -11.52 -13.29 -11.34
C ASP A 107 -12.90 -13.93 -11.59
N GLN A 108 -13.35 -13.99 -12.85
CA GLN A 108 -14.60 -14.66 -13.23
C GLN A 108 -14.51 -16.18 -13.13
N GLU A 109 -13.33 -16.76 -13.35
CA GLU A 109 -13.12 -18.20 -13.40
C GLU A 109 -12.51 -18.80 -12.12
N CYS A 110 -11.90 -17.95 -11.26
CA CYS A 110 -11.15 -18.36 -10.08
C CYS A 110 -12.01 -19.22 -9.14
N LEU A 111 -11.63 -20.49 -8.98
CA LEU A 111 -12.40 -21.47 -8.21
C LEU A 111 -12.41 -21.19 -6.69
N GLU A 112 -11.41 -20.47 -6.20
CA GLU A 112 -11.28 -20.11 -4.78
C GLU A 112 -12.04 -18.82 -4.43
N LYS A 113 -12.46 -18.04 -5.43
CA LYS A 113 -13.15 -16.77 -5.18
C LYS A 113 -14.53 -17.03 -4.55
N PRO A 114 -14.91 -16.29 -3.48
CA PRO A 114 -16.23 -16.43 -2.88
C PRO A 114 -17.35 -16.07 -3.85
N VAL A 115 -18.42 -16.85 -3.81
CA VAL A 115 -19.70 -16.60 -4.47
C VAL A 115 -20.81 -16.70 -3.43
N VAL A 116 -21.87 -15.91 -3.62
CA VAL A 116 -23.03 -15.90 -2.73
C VAL A 116 -24.04 -16.96 -3.18
N CYS A 117 -24.64 -17.67 -2.22
CA CYS A 117 -25.76 -18.55 -2.47
C CYS A 117 -27.06 -17.75 -2.62
N ASP A 118 -27.80 -17.99 -3.71
CA ASP A 118 -29.08 -17.31 -3.99
C ASP A 118 -30.22 -17.64 -3.00
N VAL A 119 -30.05 -18.68 -2.17
CA VAL A 119 -31.08 -19.18 -1.24
C VAL A 119 -30.79 -18.83 0.21
N CYS A 120 -29.54 -18.98 0.66
CA CYS A 120 -29.17 -18.70 2.05
C CYS A 120 -28.32 -17.44 2.22
N GLU A 121 -28.01 -16.74 1.12
CA GLU A 121 -27.15 -15.54 1.09
C GLU A 121 -25.74 -15.75 1.68
N GLY A 122 -25.36 -17.00 1.93
CA GLY A 122 -24.05 -17.37 2.47
C GLY A 122 -22.97 -17.33 1.41
N GLU A 123 -21.78 -16.88 1.79
CA GLU A 123 -20.59 -16.89 0.95
C GLU A 123 -19.88 -18.24 0.99
N MET A 124 -19.36 -18.66 -0.17
CA MET A 124 -18.52 -19.85 -0.25
C MET A 124 -17.64 -19.88 -1.48
N PRO A 125 -16.56 -20.68 -1.51
CA PRO A 125 -15.72 -20.81 -2.69
C PRO A 125 -16.53 -21.26 -3.92
N ARG A 126 -16.26 -20.67 -5.09
CA ARG A 126 -16.93 -21.02 -6.36
C ARG A 126 -16.93 -22.52 -6.65
N LYS A 127 -15.83 -23.23 -6.35
CA LYS A 127 -15.72 -24.69 -6.47
C LYS A 127 -16.77 -25.48 -5.66
N GLU A 128 -17.25 -24.91 -4.56
CA GLU A 128 -18.20 -25.58 -3.65
C GLU A 128 -19.66 -25.26 -3.97
N LYS A 129 -19.92 -24.30 -4.89
CA LYS A 129 -21.28 -23.84 -5.23
C LYS A 129 -22.23 -24.98 -5.59
N SER A 130 -21.78 -25.92 -6.42
CA SER A 130 -22.61 -27.06 -6.85
C SER A 130 -22.96 -27.99 -5.70
N LYS A 131 -21.97 -28.34 -4.87
CA LYS A 131 -22.17 -29.16 -3.68
C LYS A 131 -23.15 -28.48 -2.72
N HIS A 132 -22.95 -27.20 -2.48
CA HIS A 132 -23.84 -26.40 -1.64
C HIS A 132 -25.27 -26.34 -2.14
N ALA A 133 -25.51 -26.15 -3.44
CA ALA A 133 -26.87 -26.14 -3.97
C ALA A 133 -27.65 -27.41 -3.59
N SER A 134 -26.94 -28.54 -3.47
CA SER A 134 -27.52 -29.83 -3.05
C SER A 134 -27.60 -30.04 -1.53
N GLU A 135 -26.88 -29.27 -0.73
CA GLU A 135 -26.74 -29.42 0.73
C GLU A 135 -27.20 -28.17 1.51
N CYS A 136 -27.63 -27.12 0.81
CA CYS A 136 -27.94 -25.80 1.37
C CYS A 136 -28.99 -25.95 2.50
N PRO A 137 -28.69 -25.51 3.72
CA PRO A 137 -29.60 -25.64 4.86
C PRO A 137 -30.96 -24.97 4.63
N MET A 138 -30.96 -23.87 3.86
CA MET A 138 -32.16 -23.07 3.56
C MET A 138 -32.89 -23.55 2.29
N ARG A 139 -32.36 -24.53 1.55
CA ARG A 139 -33.05 -25.08 0.38
C ARG A 139 -34.43 -25.62 0.78
N VAL A 140 -35.44 -25.28 -0.01
CA VAL A 140 -36.80 -25.79 0.17
C VAL A 140 -36.89 -27.25 -0.27
N VAL A 141 -37.47 -28.10 0.57
CA VAL A 141 -37.79 -29.50 0.29
C VAL A 141 -39.25 -29.81 0.62
N CYS A 142 -39.83 -30.77 -0.09
CA CYS A 142 -41.23 -31.21 0.09
C CYS A 142 -41.31 -32.56 0.83
N CYS A 143 -42.27 -32.72 1.74
CA CYS A 143 -42.59 -34.01 2.35
C CYS A 143 -43.60 -34.79 1.51
N LYS A 144 -43.31 -36.05 1.21
CA LYS A 144 -44.23 -36.93 0.45
C LYS A 144 -45.49 -37.34 1.22
N ASN A 145 -45.48 -37.23 2.55
CA ASN A 145 -46.59 -37.68 3.39
C ASN A 145 -47.65 -36.59 3.61
N CYS A 146 -47.24 -35.33 3.68
CA CYS A 146 -48.14 -34.19 3.96
C CYS A 146 -48.10 -33.10 2.89
N GLU A 147 -47.29 -33.26 1.84
CA GLU A 147 -47.09 -32.32 0.73
C GLU A 147 -46.58 -30.91 1.15
N GLY A 148 -46.23 -30.72 2.42
CA GLY A 148 -45.70 -29.46 2.94
C GLY A 148 -44.26 -29.17 2.51
N PHE A 149 -43.92 -27.88 2.44
CA PHE A 149 -42.59 -27.36 2.10
C PHE A 149 -41.88 -26.81 3.33
N TYR A 150 -40.59 -27.10 3.47
CA TYR A 150 -39.76 -26.64 4.60
C TYR A 150 -38.29 -26.55 4.21
N ALA A 151 -37.49 -25.83 5.01
CA ALA A 151 -36.06 -25.74 4.83
C ALA A 151 -35.37 -27.10 5.06
N TYR A 152 -34.34 -27.41 4.28
CA TYR A 152 -33.61 -28.67 4.32
C TYR A 152 -33.06 -28.99 5.71
N ALA A 153 -32.62 -27.97 6.47
CA ALA A 153 -32.18 -28.10 7.85
C ALA A 153 -33.22 -28.74 8.78
N LEU A 154 -34.52 -28.51 8.52
CA LEU A 154 -35.63 -29.02 9.33
C LEU A 154 -36.15 -30.38 8.87
N LYS A 155 -35.56 -30.97 7.82
CA LYS A 155 -36.07 -32.20 7.20
C LYS A 155 -36.21 -33.38 8.17
N LYS A 156 -35.17 -33.66 8.95
CA LYS A 156 -35.20 -34.77 9.91
C LYS A 156 -36.23 -34.53 11.03
N HIS A 157 -36.33 -33.29 11.50
CA HIS A 157 -37.31 -32.90 12.52
C HIS A 157 -38.74 -33.10 12.00
N HIS A 158 -39.03 -32.54 10.83
CA HIS A 158 -40.33 -32.68 10.19
C HIS A 158 -40.70 -34.13 9.90
N GLN A 159 -39.76 -34.95 9.40
CA GLN A 159 -40.03 -36.37 9.15
C GLN A 159 -40.47 -37.12 10.41
N ASN A 160 -39.83 -36.85 11.55
CA ASN A 160 -40.18 -37.49 12.82
C ASN A 160 -41.57 -37.05 13.34
N GLU A 161 -41.95 -35.79 13.12
CA GLU A 161 -43.25 -35.26 13.52
C GLU A 161 -44.37 -35.73 12.59
N CYS A 162 -44.13 -35.69 11.27
CA CYS A 162 -45.08 -36.07 10.25
C CYS A 162 -45.41 -37.57 10.32
N GLN A 163 -44.43 -38.43 10.67
CA GLN A 163 -44.66 -39.87 10.90
C GLN A 163 -45.46 -40.17 12.17
N ARG A 164 -45.58 -39.21 13.11
CA ARG A 164 -46.31 -39.39 14.37
C ARG A 164 -47.77 -38.94 14.30
N LEU A 165 -48.22 -38.37 13.18
CA LEU A 165 -49.62 -38.03 12.98
C LEU A 165 -50.41 -39.31 12.62
N PRO A 166 -51.40 -39.73 13.43
CA PRO A 166 -52.32 -40.80 13.07
C PRO A 166 -53.15 -40.38 11.84
N GLU A 167 -53.51 -41.35 11.00
CA GLU A 167 -54.30 -41.14 9.79
C GLU A 167 -55.52 -40.23 10.00
N VAL A 168 -55.59 -39.18 9.17
CA VAL A 168 -56.78 -38.42 8.74
C VAL A 168 -58.05 -38.63 9.57
N SER A 169 -58.32 -37.67 10.48
CA SER A 169 -59.68 -37.30 10.84
C SER A 169 -60.40 -36.80 9.59
N LYS A 170 -61.16 -37.69 8.94
CA LYS A 170 -62.12 -37.35 7.89
C LYS A 170 -63.11 -36.32 8.45
N ARG A 171 -63.00 -35.06 8.06
CA ARG A 171 -64.15 -34.14 8.04
C ARG A 171 -64.38 -33.73 6.59
N GLY A 172 -65.54 -34.13 6.10
CA GLY A 172 -66.07 -33.82 4.78
C GLY A 172 -66.38 -32.32 4.59
N PRO A 173 -66.96 -31.98 3.44
CA PRO A 173 -66.99 -30.63 2.90
C PRO A 173 -67.93 -29.72 3.68
N ILE A 174 -67.46 -28.52 4.05
CA ILE A 174 -68.32 -27.41 4.44
C ILE A 174 -68.35 -26.42 3.28
N GLU A 175 -69.57 -26.18 2.81
CA GLU A 175 -69.93 -25.40 1.66
C GLU A 175 -69.50 -23.92 1.72
N LYS A 176 -69.31 -23.39 0.51
CA LYS A 176 -69.05 -22.01 0.13
C LYS A 176 -70.09 -21.04 0.69
N LYS A 177 -69.67 -19.93 1.31
CA LYS A 177 -70.34 -18.61 1.14
C LYS A 177 -69.32 -17.45 1.19
N SER A 178 -69.16 -16.85 0.01
CA SER A 178 -69.10 -15.40 -0.24
C SER A 178 -67.89 -14.60 0.28
N VAL A 179 -66.98 -14.26 -0.63
CA VAL A 179 -66.28 -12.96 -0.63
C VAL A 179 -66.96 -12.05 -1.66
N PRO A 180 -67.15 -10.74 -1.38
CA PRO A 180 -67.21 -9.76 -2.43
C PRO A 180 -65.81 -9.19 -2.70
N SER A 181 -65.60 -8.97 -4.00
CA SER A 181 -64.45 -8.43 -4.69
C SER A 181 -64.09 -7.01 -4.26
N VAL A 182 -62.83 -6.59 -4.52
CA VAL A 182 -62.46 -5.52 -5.49
C VAL A 182 -61.03 -5.00 -5.23
N SER A 183 -60.22 -5.16 -6.28
CA SER A 183 -59.17 -4.31 -6.86
C SER A 183 -58.05 -3.64 -6.03
N LEU A 184 -56.83 -4.01 -6.43
CA LEU A 184 -55.67 -3.19 -6.85
C LEU A 184 -55.66 -1.69 -6.44
N ASN A 185 -54.54 -1.20 -5.88
CA ASN A 185 -53.61 -0.27 -6.57
C ASN A 185 -52.43 0.22 -5.68
N VAL A 186 -51.35 0.54 -6.40
CA VAL A 186 -49.96 0.98 -6.12
C VAL A 186 -49.75 2.27 -5.29
N SER A 187 -48.62 2.32 -4.54
CA SER A 187 -47.66 3.46 -4.30
C SER A 187 -47.26 3.78 -2.85
N ALA A 188 -45.97 4.17 -2.67
CA ALA A 188 -45.21 4.42 -1.44
C ALA A 188 -45.19 5.93 -0.99
N PRO A 189 -44.22 6.40 -0.15
CA PRO A 189 -44.20 6.62 1.33
C PRO A 189 -44.23 8.14 1.70
N PRO A 190 -44.04 8.65 2.97
CA PRO A 190 -42.75 8.69 3.72
C PRO A 190 -42.85 8.66 5.29
N SER A 191 -41.69 8.71 5.95
CA SER A 191 -41.39 8.73 7.41
C SER A 191 -42.07 9.83 8.26
N PRO A 192 -41.94 9.81 9.62
CA PRO A 192 -40.95 10.72 10.24
C PRO A 192 -40.24 10.20 11.51
N MET A 193 -39.37 11.08 12.02
CA MET A 193 -38.26 10.98 12.98
C MET A 193 -38.67 10.79 14.47
N GLY A 194 -37.66 10.48 15.33
CA GLY A 194 -37.71 10.59 16.82
C GLY A 194 -37.71 12.06 17.32
N PRO A 195 -37.15 12.45 18.50
CA PRO A 195 -36.46 11.72 19.59
C PRO A 195 -36.89 12.18 21.04
N GLN A 196 -36.04 11.88 22.07
CA GLN A 196 -35.93 12.44 23.46
C GLN A 196 -36.57 11.64 24.61
N ALA A 197 -36.18 11.75 25.90
CA ALA A 197 -34.93 11.99 26.64
C ALA A 197 -35.25 11.85 28.15
N ALA A 198 -34.26 11.43 28.96
CA ALA A 198 -34.05 11.64 30.41
C ALA A 198 -35.10 11.20 31.46
N SER A 199 -34.67 10.48 32.51
CA SER A 199 -34.47 11.04 33.86
C SER A 199 -34.10 9.98 34.92
N MET A 200 -33.37 10.45 35.93
CA MET A 200 -32.67 9.77 37.02
C MET A 200 -33.60 9.41 38.19
N LYS A 201 -33.30 8.33 38.93
CA LYS A 201 -33.51 8.24 40.40
C LYS A 201 -32.45 7.34 41.05
N ASP A 202 -31.68 7.95 41.94
CA ASP A 202 -30.85 7.29 42.95
C ASP A 202 -31.69 6.70 44.08
N HIS A 203 -31.32 5.49 44.54
CA HIS A 203 -31.42 5.04 45.93
C HIS A 203 -30.45 3.86 46.12
N GLY A 204 -29.48 3.98 47.04
CA GLY A 204 -28.76 2.84 47.63
C GLY A 204 -29.11 2.71 49.12
N PRO A 205 -28.40 1.89 49.91
CA PRO A 205 -27.69 0.65 49.59
C PRO A 205 -28.26 -0.53 50.43
N SER A 206 -28.12 -1.78 49.96
CA SER A 206 -28.24 -2.91 50.89
C SER A 206 -27.33 -4.06 50.48
N SER A 207 -26.41 -4.35 51.38
CA SER A 207 -25.43 -5.42 51.27
C SER A 207 -26.09 -6.78 51.34
N THR A 208 -25.94 -7.56 50.28
CA THR A 208 -25.94 -9.02 50.37
C THR A 208 -24.57 -9.50 49.90
N LYS A 209 -23.79 -10.04 50.84
CA LYS A 209 -22.60 -10.85 50.56
C LYS A 209 -23.01 -12.00 49.64
N GLY A 210 -22.56 -11.93 48.40
CA GLY A 210 -22.47 -13.06 47.48
C GLY A 210 -21.05 -13.10 46.97
N SER A 211 -20.26 -14.03 47.48
CA SER A 211 -18.96 -14.39 46.95
C SER A 211 -19.15 -14.88 45.51
N SER A 212 -18.69 -14.11 44.54
CA SER A 212 -18.28 -14.65 43.24
C SER A 212 -16.99 -13.94 42.87
N ASP A 213 -15.86 -14.63 43.05
CA ASP A 213 -14.61 -14.27 42.41
C ASP A 213 -14.89 -14.13 40.91
N GLU A 214 -15.04 -12.89 40.45
CA GLU A 214 -15.18 -12.61 39.03
C GLU A 214 -13.85 -12.99 38.36
N GLU A 215 -13.85 -14.09 37.61
CA GLU A 215 -12.69 -14.51 36.83
C GLU A 215 -12.20 -13.35 35.95
N LYS A 216 -10.98 -12.91 36.25
CA LYS A 216 -10.25 -11.88 35.51
C LYS A 216 -9.11 -12.57 34.78
N GLN A 217 -9.10 -12.46 33.46
CA GLN A 217 -8.01 -12.90 32.63
C GLN A 217 -7.06 -11.73 32.33
N SER A 218 -5.77 -11.94 32.53
CA SER A 218 -4.73 -10.99 32.13
C SER A 218 -4.64 -10.92 30.61
N CYS A 219 -4.82 -9.73 30.05
CA CYS A 219 -4.71 -9.50 28.62
C CYS A 219 -3.29 -9.83 28.14
N GLN A 220 -3.16 -10.79 27.23
CA GLN A 220 -1.89 -11.21 26.65
C GLN A 220 -1.12 -10.08 25.94
N PHE A 221 -1.82 -9.00 25.60
CA PHE A 221 -1.27 -7.86 24.93
C PHE A 221 -0.81 -6.80 25.94
N CYS A 222 -1.71 -6.23 26.75
CA CYS A 222 -1.37 -5.12 27.65
C CYS A 222 -0.99 -5.53 29.07
N GLY A 223 -1.07 -6.83 29.40
CA GLY A 223 -0.79 -7.37 30.73
C GLY A 223 -1.81 -6.98 31.81
N ARG A 224 -2.84 -6.20 31.47
CA ARG A 224 -3.84 -5.73 32.44
C ARG A 224 -4.87 -6.84 32.74
N PRO A 225 -5.25 -7.03 34.01
CA PRO A 225 -6.32 -7.96 34.38
C PRO A 225 -7.67 -7.41 33.93
N VAL A 226 -8.36 -8.15 33.07
CA VAL A 226 -9.66 -7.77 32.48
C VAL A 226 -10.68 -8.83 32.84
N LYS A 227 -11.89 -8.42 33.23
CA LYS A 227 -12.98 -9.36 33.52
C LYS A 227 -13.32 -10.18 32.28
N ASN A 228 -13.53 -11.49 32.42
CA ASN A 228 -13.81 -12.39 31.29
C ASN A 228 -15.00 -11.94 30.43
N CYS A 229 -16.06 -11.42 31.05
CA CYS A 229 -17.24 -10.89 30.36
C CYS A 229 -16.97 -9.70 29.42
N ASN A 230 -15.84 -9.01 29.62
CA ASN A 230 -15.42 -7.87 28.82
C ASN A 230 -14.12 -8.14 28.06
N TYR A 231 -13.60 -9.36 28.10
CA TYR A 231 -12.30 -9.71 27.51
C TYR A 231 -12.33 -9.58 25.99
N GLU A 232 -13.35 -10.11 25.32
CA GLU A 232 -13.55 -10.01 23.85
C GLU A 232 -13.61 -8.54 23.38
N LYS A 233 -14.43 -7.72 24.06
CA LYS A 233 -14.57 -6.29 23.77
C LYS A 233 -13.28 -5.51 24.05
N HIS A 234 -12.53 -5.90 25.08
CA HIS A 234 -11.22 -5.34 25.36
C HIS A 234 -10.21 -5.70 24.26
N LEU A 235 -10.23 -6.92 23.72
CA LEU A 235 -9.36 -7.32 22.62
C LEU A 235 -9.62 -6.47 21.38
N GLN A 236 -10.88 -6.21 21.02
CA GLN A 236 -11.25 -5.36 19.88
C GLN A 236 -10.63 -3.95 19.92
N VAL A 237 -10.59 -3.32 21.10
CA VAL A 237 -10.03 -1.94 21.25
C VAL A 237 -8.54 -1.95 21.61
N CYS A 238 -8.06 -2.96 22.33
CA CYS A 238 -6.65 -3.08 22.72
C CYS A 238 -5.76 -3.47 21.52
N TRP A 239 -6.34 -4.12 20.50
CA TRP A 239 -5.70 -4.51 19.24
C TRP A 239 -5.31 -3.31 18.38
N GLU A 240 -6.14 -2.25 18.36
CA GLU A 240 -5.97 -1.07 17.49
C GLU A 240 -5.02 0.01 18.05
N ARG A 241 -4.56 -0.13 19.31
CA ARG A 241 -3.65 0.85 19.91
C ARG A 241 -2.21 0.63 19.45
N LYS A 242 -1.70 1.58 18.65
CA LYS A 242 -0.30 1.65 18.21
C LYS A 242 0.65 1.81 19.41
N LYS A 243 1.76 1.07 19.41
CA LYS A 243 2.86 1.22 20.38
C LYS A 243 4.11 1.77 19.67
N GLU A 244 4.88 2.61 20.35
CA GLU A 244 6.10 3.25 19.81
C GLU A 244 7.34 2.41 20.11
N CYS A 245 8.10 2.05 19.06
CA CYS A 245 9.31 1.23 19.12
C CYS A 245 10.39 1.86 20.02
N SER A 246 10.93 1.13 20.98
CA SER A 246 12.02 1.61 21.85
C SER A 246 13.32 1.91 21.07
N HIS A 247 13.50 1.30 19.88
CA HIS A 247 14.70 1.44 19.06
C HIS A 247 14.55 2.47 17.92
N CYS A 248 13.36 2.65 17.35
CA CYS A 248 13.14 3.60 16.25
C CYS A 248 12.04 4.65 16.52
N SER A 249 11.38 4.60 17.67
CA SER A 249 10.31 5.52 18.11
C SER A 249 9.11 5.63 17.16
N LEU A 250 8.97 4.71 16.21
CA LEU A 250 7.84 4.69 15.27
C LEU A 250 6.65 3.88 15.83
N PRO A 251 5.40 4.31 15.58
CA PRO A 251 4.20 3.65 16.09
C PRO A 251 3.78 2.46 15.20
N PHE A 252 3.74 1.24 15.76
CA PHE A 252 3.34 0.01 15.06
C PHE A 252 2.08 -0.63 15.65
N PHE A 253 1.33 -1.33 14.80
CA PHE A 253 0.20 -2.16 15.22
C PHE A 253 0.70 -3.38 16.00
N ARG A 254 -0.11 -3.82 16.97
CA ARG A 254 0.31 -4.77 18.00
C ARG A 254 0.58 -6.18 17.49
N GLU A 255 0.01 -6.52 16.34
CA GLU A 255 0.17 -7.80 15.64
C GLU A 255 1.58 -7.95 15.06
N GLU A 256 2.14 -6.86 14.51
CA GLU A 256 3.45 -6.83 13.86
C GLU A 256 4.56 -6.32 14.80
N TRP A 257 4.21 -5.91 16.02
CA TRP A 257 5.15 -5.33 16.97
C TRP A 257 6.27 -6.28 17.38
N LYS A 258 5.94 -7.53 17.71
CA LYS A 258 6.95 -8.51 18.18
C LYS A 258 7.94 -8.87 17.09
N THR A 259 7.48 -8.99 15.84
CA THR A 259 8.34 -9.27 14.69
C THR A 259 9.16 -8.04 14.31
N HIS A 260 8.58 -6.83 14.42
CA HIS A 260 9.30 -5.58 14.22
C HIS A 260 10.40 -5.37 15.28
N GLU A 261 10.10 -5.53 16.57
CA GLU A 261 11.05 -5.30 17.68
C GLU A 261 12.30 -6.17 17.52
N ASP A 262 12.11 -7.46 17.22
CA ASP A 262 13.18 -8.44 17.02
C ASP A 262 14.04 -8.13 15.77
N MET A 263 13.43 -7.60 14.70
CA MET A 263 14.15 -7.16 13.49
C MET A 263 14.82 -5.78 13.66
N CYS A 264 14.23 -4.90 14.49
CA CYS A 264 14.72 -3.56 14.76
C CYS A 264 15.92 -3.58 15.71
N GLU A 265 15.93 -4.49 16.69
CA GLU A 265 17.06 -4.73 17.59
C GLU A 265 18.28 -5.28 16.83
N LYS A 266 18.04 -6.15 15.85
CA LYS A 266 19.09 -6.78 15.01
C LYS A 266 19.55 -5.88 13.85
N ASN A 267 19.00 -4.67 13.70
CA ASN A 267 19.39 -3.75 12.64
C ASN A 267 20.80 -3.17 12.92
N PRO A 268 21.77 -3.32 11.98
CA PRO A 268 23.14 -2.83 12.16
C PRO A 268 23.28 -1.31 12.33
N VAL A 269 22.22 -0.52 12.09
CA VAL A 269 22.16 0.91 12.40
C VAL A 269 21.91 1.18 13.90
N ASN A 270 21.25 0.25 14.60
CA ASN A 270 20.88 0.36 16.01
C ASN A 270 21.89 -0.32 16.95
N ILE A 271 22.78 -1.17 16.42
CA ILE A 271 23.90 -1.76 17.15
C ILE A 271 25.02 -0.72 17.21
N LYS A 272 25.19 -0.08 18.37
CA LYS A 272 26.26 0.90 18.61
C LYS A 272 27.63 0.28 18.31
N ARG A 273 28.37 0.88 17.37
CA ARG A 273 29.77 0.54 17.08
C ARG A 273 30.62 0.82 18.32
N GLU A 274 31.45 -0.16 18.69
CA GLU A 274 32.56 0.01 19.63
C GLU A 274 33.44 1.20 19.20
N PRO A 275 33.96 2.01 20.15
CA PRO A 275 34.74 3.19 19.81
C PRO A 275 36.11 2.81 19.24
N ALA A 276 36.48 3.47 18.13
CA ALA A 276 37.79 3.34 17.50
C ALA A 276 38.92 3.89 18.40
N PRO A 277 40.16 3.33 18.33
CA PRO A 277 41.28 3.83 19.11
C PRO A 277 41.72 5.22 18.64
N SER A 278 42.23 5.99 19.60
CA SER A 278 42.69 7.38 19.50
C SER A 278 43.81 7.63 18.47
N VAL A 279 43.72 8.80 17.86
CA VAL A 279 44.63 9.38 16.85
C VAL A 279 46.03 9.66 17.40
N SER A 280 47.07 9.27 16.65
CA SER A 280 48.28 10.09 16.44
C SER A 280 49.17 9.49 15.35
N GLU A 281 49.05 9.94 14.10
CA GLU A 281 50.15 10.00 13.13
C GLU A 281 49.77 10.89 11.92
N PRO A 282 50.74 11.57 11.26
CA PRO A 282 50.46 12.52 10.17
C PRO A 282 49.76 11.85 8.97
N TRP A 283 48.56 12.32 8.68
CA TRP A 283 47.64 11.77 7.67
C TRP A 283 48.23 11.84 6.25
N LYS A 284 48.88 10.77 5.81
CA LYS A 284 49.09 10.54 4.37
C LYS A 284 47.74 10.15 3.78
N MET A 285 47.12 11.08 3.06
CA MET A 285 45.88 10.86 2.31
C MET A 285 45.98 9.53 1.56
N SER A 286 45.07 8.60 1.85
CA SER A 286 45.04 7.30 1.16
C SER A 286 44.74 7.52 -0.33
N GLN A 287 45.24 6.67 -1.22
CA GLN A 287 44.88 6.70 -2.66
C GLN A 287 43.34 6.72 -2.88
N ARG A 288 42.57 6.12 -1.97
CA ARG A 288 41.10 6.17 -1.96
C ARG A 288 40.55 7.58 -1.73
N GLU A 289 41.22 8.37 -0.89
CA GLU A 289 40.80 9.75 -0.60
C GLU A 289 41.25 10.73 -1.68
N GLN A 290 42.42 10.49 -2.30
CA GLN A 290 42.84 11.22 -3.49
C GLN A 290 41.83 11.01 -4.62
N SER A 291 41.44 9.76 -4.91
CA SER A 291 40.40 9.46 -5.89
C SER A 291 39.04 10.06 -5.52
N ARG A 292 38.68 10.10 -4.23
CA ARG A 292 37.45 10.76 -3.76
C ARG A 292 37.49 12.27 -3.98
N ASN A 293 38.65 12.91 -3.75
CA ASN A 293 38.83 14.34 -3.97
C ASN A 293 38.82 14.69 -5.46
N GLU A 294 39.44 13.87 -6.30
CA GLU A 294 39.39 14.00 -7.76
C GLU A 294 37.97 13.83 -8.31
N GLN A 295 37.18 12.92 -7.75
CA GLN A 295 35.76 12.76 -8.08
C GLN A 295 34.87 13.90 -7.54
N ALA A 296 35.25 14.56 -6.45
CA ALA A 296 34.46 15.63 -5.83
C ALA A 296 34.58 16.99 -6.56
N LYS A 297 35.70 17.25 -7.24
CA LYS A 297 35.96 18.48 -7.99
C LYS A 297 34.99 18.73 -9.16
N PRO A 298 34.74 17.78 -10.09
CA PRO A 298 33.73 17.98 -11.13
C PRO A 298 32.33 18.15 -10.56
N VAL A 299 32.02 17.49 -9.43
CA VAL A 299 30.70 17.56 -8.77
C VAL A 299 30.42 18.99 -8.32
N LYS A 300 31.39 19.68 -7.69
CA LYS A 300 31.25 21.09 -7.30
C LYS A 300 30.97 22.00 -8.50
N ARG A 301 31.67 21.80 -9.62
CA ARG A 301 31.50 22.62 -10.82
C ARG A 301 30.18 22.35 -11.55
N ILE A 302 29.73 21.09 -11.58
CA ILE A 302 28.41 20.72 -12.08
C ILE A 302 27.34 21.40 -11.23
N GLN A 303 27.46 21.34 -9.89
CA GLN A 303 26.55 21.97 -8.96
C GLN A 303 26.49 23.50 -9.15
N GLU A 304 27.62 24.17 -9.39
CA GLU A 304 27.64 25.60 -9.75
C GLU A 304 26.88 25.91 -11.05
N LEU A 305 27.03 25.06 -12.08
CA LEU A 305 26.35 25.25 -13.36
C LEU A 305 24.85 25.01 -13.25
N GLU A 306 24.43 24.00 -12.48
CA GLU A 306 23.02 23.76 -12.14
C GLU A 306 22.42 24.96 -11.39
N ILE A 307 23.15 25.53 -10.41
CA ILE A 307 22.72 26.75 -9.71
C ILE A 307 22.58 27.93 -10.68
N ARG A 308 23.51 28.09 -11.63
CA ARG A 308 23.41 29.14 -12.65
C ARG A 308 22.20 28.93 -13.58
N GLN A 309 21.95 27.68 -13.99
CA GLN A 309 20.80 27.34 -14.83
C GLN A 309 19.49 27.60 -14.10
N HIS A 310 19.34 27.14 -12.85
CA HIS A 310 18.16 27.43 -12.04
C HIS A 310 17.94 28.94 -11.82
N LYS A 311 19.02 29.71 -11.68
CA LYS A 311 18.93 31.19 -11.63
C LYS A 311 18.46 31.78 -12.96
N ALA A 312 18.94 31.26 -14.10
CA ALA A 312 18.52 31.69 -15.43
C ALA A 312 17.06 31.32 -15.72
N ASP A 313 16.63 30.12 -15.35
CA ASP A 313 15.26 29.66 -15.52
C ASP A 313 14.29 30.47 -14.66
N ARG A 314 14.68 30.77 -13.40
CA ARG A 314 13.89 31.67 -12.53
C ARG A 314 13.75 33.06 -13.14
N TYR A 315 14.84 33.64 -13.66
CA TYR A 315 14.79 34.94 -14.32
C TYR A 315 13.91 34.93 -15.58
N ARG A 316 13.89 33.82 -16.33
CA ARG A 316 12.99 33.65 -17.49
C ARG A 316 11.52 33.61 -17.05
N ILE A 317 11.19 32.90 -15.97
CA ILE A 317 9.83 32.85 -15.41
C ILE A 317 9.39 34.25 -14.94
N ASP A 318 10.26 34.96 -14.23
CA ASP A 318 9.97 36.33 -13.75
C ASP A 318 9.68 37.30 -14.92
N LEU A 319 10.38 37.15 -16.05
CA LEU A 319 10.12 37.93 -17.28
C LEU A 319 8.80 37.55 -17.96
N GLU A 320 8.47 36.26 -18.01
CA GLU A 320 7.22 35.77 -18.61
C GLU A 320 5.99 36.20 -17.79
N ASP A 321 6.10 36.22 -16.47
CA ASP A 321 5.03 36.68 -15.59
C ASP A 321 4.91 38.21 -15.58
N GLY A 322 6.03 38.95 -15.65
CA GLY A 322 6.00 40.40 -15.88
C GLY A 322 5.34 40.78 -17.21
N ALA A 323 5.55 40.01 -18.27
CA ALA A 323 4.91 40.22 -19.57
C ALA A 323 3.40 39.93 -19.55
N LYS A 324 2.90 39.06 -18.65
CA LYS A 324 1.46 38.81 -18.46
C LYS A 324 0.77 39.92 -17.67
N VAL A 325 1.46 40.51 -16.68
CA VAL A 325 0.93 41.64 -15.88
C VAL A 325 0.73 42.90 -16.75
N HIS A 326 1.60 43.13 -17.74
CA HIS A 326 1.44 44.27 -18.66
C HIS A 326 0.38 44.07 -19.77
N LYS A 327 -0.18 42.87 -19.93
CA LYS A 327 -1.23 42.58 -20.93
C LYS A 327 -2.66 42.60 -20.39
N THR A 328 -2.85 42.92 -19.11
CA THR A 328 -4.17 42.89 -18.43
C THR A 328 -4.75 44.26 -18.08
N VAL A 329 -4.21 45.36 -18.63
CA VAL A 329 -4.81 46.70 -18.52
C VAL A 329 -5.32 47.19 -19.88
N PRO A 330 -6.62 47.06 -20.15
CA PRO A 330 -7.41 48.00 -20.95
C PRO A 330 -8.02 49.09 -20.07
#